data_AF-A0A1H8R7V2-F1
#
_entry.id   AF-A0A1H8R7V2-F1
#
_cell.length_a   1.000
_cell.length_b   1.000
_cell.length_c   1.000
_cell.angle_alpha   90.00
_cell.angle_beta   90.00
_cell.angle_gamma   90.00
#
_symmetry.space_group_name_H-M   'P 1'
#
loop_
_entity.id
_entity.type
_entity.pdbx_description
1 polymer ?
#
loop_
_entity_poly.entity_id
_entity_poly.type
_entity_poly.pdbx_seq_one_letter_code
_entity_poly.pdbx_strand_id
1 'polypeptide(L)'
;MAEIILIIVVFWVIIFGVRVYNQLSALREAVINSDKTFEATLLRKNSLAQEVIEIAQQVAIYDQNTYKAIAHATHDAAKEMAKSSHPSIILTDLSVHFPQLRHEESFRAAQQMAAAIEGQIDSALIQRNRLAEQFNIAVISFPEVIVAKFLGFDKIDFRDDGINDSNKKKGERISRQQVGSREEIERNLDILLRRNQK
;
A
#
# COMPACT_ATOMS: atom_id res chain seq x y z
N MET A 1 -27.05 -39.44 -36.00
CA MET A 1 -27.64 -38.33 -35.21
C MET A 1 -26.93 -38.15 -33.88
N ALA A 2 -26.83 -39.18 -33.02
CA ALA A 2 -26.13 -39.08 -31.73
C ALA A 2 -24.65 -38.63 -31.83
N GLU A 3 -23.89 -39.16 -32.80
CA GLU A 3 -22.49 -38.76 -33.04
C GLU A 3 -22.35 -37.29 -33.45
N ILE A 4 -23.24 -36.79 -34.30
CA ILE A 4 -23.25 -35.38 -34.73
C ILE A 4 -23.58 -34.47 -33.54
N ILE A 5 -24.53 -34.86 -32.70
CA ILE A 5 -24.88 -34.13 -31.48
C ILE A 5 -23.68 -34.08 -30.52
N LEU A 6 -22.97 -35.19 -30.34
CA LEU A 6 -21.77 -35.25 -29.51
C LEU A 6 -20.67 -34.29 -30.01
N ILE A 7 -20.40 -34.28 -31.31
CA ILE A 7 -19.39 -33.40 -31.91
C ILE A 7 -19.75 -31.93 -31.70
N ILE A 8 -21.03 -31.56 -31.90
CA ILE A 8 -21.50 -30.19 -31.70
C ILE A 8 -21.34 -29.77 -30.23
N VAL A 9 -21.71 -30.64 -29.28
CA VAL A 9 -21.56 -30.35 -27.85
C VAL A 9 -20.09 -30.14 -27.47
N VAL A 10 -19.19 -31.02 -27.94
CA VAL A 10 -17.75 -30.88 -27.69
C VAL A 10 -17.21 -29.57 -28.28
N PHE A 11 -17.64 -29.21 -29.49
CA PHE A 11 -17.24 -27.97 -30.14
C PHE A 11 -17.64 -26.73 -29.32
N TRP A 12 -18.86 -26.69 -28.79
CA TRP A 12 -19.32 -25.61 -27.91
C TRP A 12 -18.54 -25.54 -26.59
N VAL A 13 -18.21 -26.68 -25.99
CA VAL A 13 -17.41 -26.74 -24.75
C VAL A 13 -16.01 -26.16 -24.98
N ILE A 14 -15.38 -26.46 -26.11
CA ILE A 14 -14.04 -25.93 -26.46
C ILE A 14 -14.10 -24.42 -26.63
N ILE A 15 -15.05 -23.89 -27.41
CA ILE A 15 -15.21 -22.44 -27.60
C ILE A 15 -15.44 -21.73 -26.28
N PHE A 16 -16.30 -22.30 -25.43
CA PHE A 16 -16.56 -21.78 -24.10
C PHE A 16 -15.28 -21.73 -23.24
N GLY A 17 -14.50 -22.82 -23.22
CA GLY A 17 -13.24 -22.89 -22.48
C GLY A 17 -12.22 -21.84 -22.92
N VAL A 18 -12.03 -21.67 -24.24
CA VAL A 18 -11.13 -20.65 -24.80
C VAL A 18 -11.57 -19.24 -24.42
N ARG A 19 -12.87 -18.96 -24.48
CA ARG A 19 -13.41 -17.65 -24.11
C ARG A 19 -13.12 -17.31 -22.65
N VAL A 20 -13.44 -18.22 -21.73
CA VAL A 20 -13.21 -18.03 -20.29
C VAL A 20 -11.72 -17.88 -19.98
N TYR A 21 -10.88 -18.72 -20.59
CA TYR A 21 -9.42 -18.63 -20.43
C TYR A 21 -8.88 -17.25 -20.82
N ASN A 22 -9.30 -16.73 -21.98
CA ASN A 22 -8.85 -15.42 -22.45
C ASN A 22 -9.32 -14.29 -21.53
N GLN A 23 -10.55 -14.37 -21.02
CA GLN A 23 -11.10 -13.40 -20.07
C GLN A 23 -10.34 -13.40 -18.74
N LEU A 24 -10.13 -14.58 -18.14
CA LEU A 24 -9.38 -14.71 -16.88
C LEU A 24 -7.91 -14.29 -17.05
N SER A 25 -7.30 -14.61 -18.19
CA SER A 25 -5.93 -14.19 -18.51
C SER A 25 -5.82 -12.67 -18.66
N ALA A 26 -6.80 -12.04 -19.33
CA ALA A 26 -6.84 -10.58 -19.46
C ALA A 26 -7.00 -9.88 -18.10
N LEU A 27 -7.87 -10.39 -17.23
CA LEU A 27 -8.04 -9.86 -15.88
C LEU A 27 -6.77 -10.03 -15.02
N ARG A 28 -6.12 -11.20 -15.10
CA ARG A 28 -4.83 -11.44 -14.42
C ARG A 28 -3.76 -10.46 -14.90
N GLU A 29 -3.64 -10.27 -16.20
CA GLU A 29 -2.67 -9.34 -16.78
C GLU A 29 -2.97 -7.88 -16.38
N ALA A 30 -4.25 -7.50 -16.27
CA ALA A 30 -4.63 -6.18 -15.76
C ALA A 30 -4.14 -5.95 -14.32
N VAL A 31 -4.25 -6.95 -13.44
CA VAL A 31 -3.71 -6.88 -12.07
C VAL A 31 -2.18 -6.73 -12.11
N ILE A 32 -1.48 -7.55 -12.90
CA ILE A 32 -0.02 -7.49 -13.07
C ILE A 32 0.44 -6.11 -13.55
N ASN A 33 -0.26 -5.51 -14.50
CA ASN A 33 0.07 -4.18 -15.00
C ASN A 33 -0.20 -3.07 -13.98
N SER A 34 -1.24 -3.23 -13.16
CA SER A 34 -1.47 -2.34 -12.01
C SER A 34 -0.35 -2.47 -10.97
N ASP A 35 0.20 -3.67 -10.77
CA ASP A 35 1.32 -3.92 -9.85
C ASP A 35 2.58 -3.19 -10.32
N LYS A 36 2.91 -3.28 -11.61
CA LYS A 36 4.03 -2.55 -12.22
C LYS A 36 3.87 -1.04 -12.09
N THR A 37 2.65 -0.53 -12.27
CA THR A 37 2.36 0.91 -12.10
C THR A 37 2.62 1.36 -10.67
N PHE A 38 2.17 0.58 -9.69
CA PHE A 38 2.43 0.86 -8.28
C PHE A 38 3.93 0.85 -7.95
N GLU A 39 4.67 -0.15 -8.42
CA GLU A 39 6.14 -0.23 -8.25
C GLU A 39 6.86 0.98 -8.85
N ALA A 40 6.44 1.42 -10.04
CA ALA A 40 6.99 2.62 -10.67
C ALA A 40 6.74 3.88 -9.83
N THR A 41 5.57 4.00 -9.19
CA THR A 41 5.27 5.10 -8.27
C THR A 41 6.14 5.05 -7.01
N LEU A 42 6.41 3.85 -6.46
CA LEU A 42 7.35 3.69 -5.35
C LEU A 42 8.78 4.09 -5.73
N LEU A 43 9.22 3.75 -6.94
CA LEU A 43 10.53 4.16 -7.46
C LEU A 43 10.60 5.69 -7.59
N ARG A 44 9.55 6.34 -8.11
CA ARG A 44 9.47 7.81 -8.17
C ARG A 44 9.57 8.46 -6.79
N LYS A 45 8.93 7.88 -5.77
CA LYS A 45 9.06 8.34 -4.38
C LYS A 45 10.52 8.33 -3.92
N ASN A 46 11.25 7.25 -4.21
CA ASN A 46 12.66 7.13 -3.86
C ASN A 46 13.54 8.09 -4.67
N SER A 47 13.23 8.33 -5.95
CA SER A 47 13.93 9.32 -6.77
C SER A 47 13.72 10.74 -6.23
N LEU A 48 12.50 11.09 -5.81
CA LEU A 48 12.21 12.38 -5.18
C LEU A 48 13.03 12.58 -3.90
N ALA A 49 13.26 11.52 -3.13
CA ALA A 49 14.09 11.60 -1.94
C ALA A 49 15.55 11.98 -2.26
N GLN A 50 16.08 11.56 -3.41
CA GLN A 50 17.41 11.97 -3.87
C GLN A 50 17.40 13.42 -4.37
N GLU A 51 16.38 13.81 -5.12
CA GLU A 51 16.20 15.18 -5.61
C GLU A 51 16.18 16.20 -4.45
N VAL A 52 15.53 15.87 -3.34
CA VAL A 52 15.51 16.72 -2.14
C VAL A 52 16.91 16.91 -1.53
N ILE A 53 17.75 15.87 -1.54
CA ILE A 53 19.14 15.97 -1.08
C ILE A 53 19.94 16.92 -1.98
N GLU A 54 19.78 16.81 -3.30
CA GLU A 54 20.47 17.66 -4.28
C GLU A 54 20.05 19.13 -4.15
N ILE A 55 18.75 19.41 -4.03
CA ILE A 55 18.24 20.77 -3.78
C ILE A 55 18.87 21.33 -2.51
N ALA A 56 18.86 20.56 -1.42
CA ALA A 56 19.40 21.01 -0.15
C ALA A 56 20.90 21.34 -0.20
N GLN A 57 21.68 20.62 -1.03
CA GLN A 57 23.10 20.92 -1.25
C GLN A 57 23.31 22.24 -1.99
N GLN A 58 22.41 22.62 -2.91
CA GLN A 58 22.49 23.89 -3.65
C GLN A 58 22.20 25.11 -2.77
N VAL A 59 21.26 24.99 -1.82
CA VAL A 59 20.88 26.08 -0.91
C VAL A 59 21.96 26.36 0.13
N ALA A 60 22.71 25.33 0.49
CA ALA A 60 23.64 25.33 1.59
C ALA A 60 25.01 25.98 1.28
N ILE A 61 25.17 26.67 0.15
CA ILE A 61 26.44 27.27 -0.29
C ILE A 61 26.91 28.43 0.62
N TYR A 62 26.01 29.02 1.41
CA TYR A 62 26.27 30.28 2.13
C TYR A 62 26.94 30.15 3.51
N ASP A 63 26.95 28.98 4.16
CA ASP A 63 27.62 28.75 5.46
C ASP A 63 27.94 27.26 5.70
N GLN A 64 29.18 26.97 6.09
CA GLN A 64 29.70 25.60 6.26
C GLN A 64 29.07 24.84 7.44
N ASN A 65 28.70 25.52 8.52
CA ASN A 65 28.04 24.88 9.66
C ASN A 65 26.58 24.56 9.35
N THR A 66 25.88 25.51 8.72
CA THR A 66 24.53 25.33 8.21
C THR A 66 24.48 24.24 7.13
N TYR A 67 25.50 24.14 6.27
CA TYR A 67 25.60 23.08 5.25
C TYR A 67 25.56 21.68 5.84
N LYS A 68 26.37 21.41 6.88
CA LYS A 68 26.39 20.08 7.51
C LYS A 68 25.05 19.75 8.16
N ALA A 69 24.43 20.71 8.84
CA ALA A 69 23.13 20.51 9.49
C ALA A 69 22.03 20.18 8.48
N ILE A 70 21.95 20.94 7.38
CA ILE A 70 20.99 20.70 6.30
C ILE A 70 21.24 19.34 5.65
N ALA A 71 22.50 19.04 5.28
CA ALA A 71 22.84 17.80 4.58
C ALA A 71 22.53 16.54 5.40
N HIS A 72 22.77 16.58 6.72
CA HIS A 72 22.38 15.48 7.60
C HIS A 72 20.86 15.34 7.71
N ALA A 73 20.16 16.44 7.97
CA ALA A 73 18.71 16.42 8.13
C ALA A 73 17.98 15.98 6.84
N THR A 74 18.45 16.40 5.67
CA THR A 74 17.84 15.99 4.39
C THR A 74 18.11 14.54 4.06
N HIS A 75 19.28 14.02 4.41
CA HIS A 75 19.60 12.62 4.25
C HIS A 75 18.75 11.72 5.16
N ASP A 76 18.49 12.16 6.39
CA ASP A 76 17.60 11.46 7.32
C ASP A 76 16.13 11.56 6.87
N ALA A 77 15.69 12.74 6.45
CA ALA A 77 14.39 12.94 5.83
C ALA A 77 14.18 12.05 4.59
N ALA A 78 15.19 11.93 3.72
CA ALA A 78 15.15 11.07 2.54
C ALA A 78 14.96 9.59 2.88
N LYS A 79 15.68 9.12 3.90
CA LYS A 79 15.52 7.75 4.43
C LYS A 79 14.12 7.53 5.02
N GLU A 80 13.56 8.53 5.69
CA GLU A 80 12.24 8.45 6.27
C GLU A 80 11.14 8.48 5.21
N MET A 81 11.26 9.35 4.18
CA MET A 81 10.35 9.42 3.03
C MET A 81 10.25 8.11 2.27
N ALA A 82 11.38 7.41 2.09
CA ALA A 82 11.40 6.10 1.45
C ALA A 82 10.51 5.08 2.20
N LYS A 83 10.41 5.20 3.52
CA LYS A 83 9.66 4.29 4.39
C LYS A 83 8.25 4.77 4.73
N SER A 84 8.00 6.07 4.66
CA SER A 84 6.71 6.64 5.02
C SER A 84 5.70 6.56 3.87
N SER A 85 4.43 6.53 4.23
CA SER A 85 3.30 6.71 3.30
C SER A 85 2.97 8.19 3.08
N HIS A 86 3.57 9.10 3.87
CA HIS A 86 3.30 10.54 3.82
C HIS A 86 4.62 11.36 3.75
N PRO A 87 5.39 11.25 2.64
CA PRO A 87 6.60 12.05 2.43
C PRO A 87 6.41 13.57 2.51
N SER A 88 5.23 14.10 2.19
CA SER A 88 4.90 15.54 2.23
C SER A 88 5.01 16.12 3.64
N ILE A 89 4.62 15.36 4.66
CA ILE A 89 4.73 15.75 6.07
C ILE A 89 6.20 15.91 6.46
N ILE A 90 7.05 14.98 6.03
CA ILE A 90 8.50 14.99 6.31
C ILE A 90 9.16 16.21 5.68
N LEU A 91 8.83 16.53 4.42
CA LEU A 91 9.33 17.75 3.77
C LEU A 91 8.79 19.02 4.41
N THR A 92 7.59 18.99 4.98
CA THR A 92 7.03 20.12 5.71
C THR A 92 7.80 20.35 7.01
N ASP A 93 8.05 19.30 7.78
CA ASP A 93 8.88 19.36 9.00
C ASP A 93 10.30 19.88 8.70
N LEU A 94 10.92 19.36 7.64
CA LEU A 94 12.24 19.84 7.19
C LEU A 94 12.23 21.34 6.87
N SER A 95 11.16 21.84 6.25
CA SER A 95 11.01 23.27 5.92
C SER A 95 10.80 24.18 7.15
N VAL A 96 10.22 23.63 8.23
CA VAL A 96 10.06 24.34 9.51
C VAL A 96 11.41 24.49 10.21
N HIS A 97 12.22 23.42 10.22
CA HIS A 97 13.56 23.42 10.80
C HIS A 97 14.57 24.23 9.98
N PHE A 98 14.42 24.29 8.65
CA PHE A 98 15.31 25.02 7.75
C PHE A 98 14.53 25.99 6.84
N PRO A 99 14.17 27.19 7.32
CA PRO A 99 13.35 28.16 6.59
C PRO A 99 13.92 28.57 5.22
N GLN A 100 15.24 28.53 5.06
CA GLN A 100 15.93 28.78 3.79
C GLN A 100 15.43 27.86 2.66
N LEU A 101 15.08 26.60 2.95
CA LEU A 101 14.52 25.68 1.95
C LEU A 101 13.12 26.11 1.49
N ARG A 102 12.37 26.82 2.33
CA ARG A 102 11.01 27.28 1.99
C ARG A 102 10.99 28.39 0.93
N HIS A 103 12.09 29.13 0.82
CA HIS A 103 12.26 30.18 -0.17
C HIS A 103 12.69 29.65 -1.53
N GLU A 104 13.07 28.37 -1.61
CA GLU A 104 13.58 27.75 -2.81
C GLU A 104 12.45 27.15 -3.63
N GLU A 105 12.37 27.58 -4.89
CA GLU A 105 11.30 27.17 -5.79
C GLU A 105 11.34 25.67 -6.06
N SER A 106 12.54 25.11 -6.27
CA SER A 106 12.75 23.67 -6.45
C SER A 106 12.28 22.85 -5.25
N PHE A 107 12.49 23.35 -4.03
CA PHE A 107 12.05 22.66 -2.82
C PHE A 107 10.52 22.68 -2.69
N ARG A 108 9.87 23.80 -3.01
CA ARG A 108 8.41 23.89 -3.06
C ARG A 108 7.82 22.96 -4.13
N ALA A 109 8.47 22.83 -5.28
CA ALA A 109 8.08 21.88 -6.31
C ALA A 109 8.19 20.42 -5.80
N ALA A 110 9.27 20.09 -5.08
CA ALA A 110 9.44 18.78 -4.46
C ALA A 110 8.33 18.47 -3.43
N GLN A 111 7.91 19.44 -2.62
CA GLN A 111 6.77 19.29 -1.69
C GLN A 111 5.46 18.97 -2.42
N GLN A 112 5.16 19.67 -3.52
CA GLN A 112 3.98 19.41 -4.33
C GLN A 112 4.05 18.03 -4.98
N MET A 113 5.23 17.64 -5.48
CA MET A 113 5.45 16.32 -6.06
C MET A 113 5.31 15.21 -5.03
N ALA A 114 5.76 15.41 -3.79
CA ALA A 114 5.54 14.46 -2.70
C ALA A 114 4.05 14.20 -2.46
N ALA A 115 3.25 15.27 -2.33
CA ALA A 115 1.80 15.14 -2.16
C ALA A 115 1.12 14.50 -3.38
N ALA A 116 1.58 14.79 -4.60
CA ALA A 116 1.08 14.15 -5.80
C ALA A 116 1.42 12.64 -5.84
N ILE A 117 2.62 12.26 -5.43
CA ILE A 117 3.04 10.85 -5.34
C ILE A 117 2.20 10.11 -4.30
N GLU A 118 1.90 10.70 -3.15
CA GLU A 118 0.99 10.12 -2.15
C GLU A 118 -0.37 9.77 -2.76
N GLY A 119 -1.02 10.74 -3.42
CA GLY A 119 -2.29 10.49 -4.09
C GLY A 119 -2.19 9.43 -5.20
N GLN A 120 -1.06 9.35 -5.91
CA GLN A 120 -0.82 8.32 -6.93
C GLN A 120 -0.65 6.93 -6.31
N ILE A 121 0.02 6.82 -5.17
CA ILE A 121 0.17 5.55 -4.43
C ILE A 121 -1.21 5.04 -4.01
N ASP A 122 -2.02 5.89 -3.38
CA ASP A 122 -3.37 5.54 -2.92
C ASP A 122 -4.25 5.12 -4.07
N SER A 123 -4.26 5.89 -5.16
CA SER A 123 -5.03 5.59 -6.37
C SER A 123 -4.59 4.26 -7.00
N ALA A 124 -3.29 4.02 -7.11
CA ALA A 124 -2.74 2.79 -7.67
C ALA A 124 -3.11 1.55 -6.82
N LEU A 125 -3.12 1.68 -5.49
CA LEU A 125 -3.53 0.60 -4.59
C LEU A 125 -5.01 0.29 -4.71
N ILE A 126 -5.87 1.31 -4.69
CA ILE A 126 -7.32 1.15 -4.87
C ILE A 126 -7.61 0.50 -6.22
N GLN A 127 -6.98 0.98 -7.29
CA GLN A 127 -7.14 0.44 -8.64
C GLN A 127 -6.71 -1.03 -8.71
N ARG A 128 -5.54 -1.36 -8.17
CA ARG A 128 -5.04 -2.73 -8.11
C ARG A 128 -6.01 -3.64 -7.36
N ASN A 129 -6.44 -3.24 -6.18
CA ASN A 129 -7.34 -4.04 -5.34
C ASN A 129 -8.69 -4.26 -6.02
N ARG A 130 -9.21 -3.24 -6.71
CA ARG A 130 -10.42 -3.37 -7.53
C ARG A 130 -10.23 -4.39 -8.68
N LEU A 131 -9.09 -4.40 -9.36
CA LEU A 131 -8.80 -5.38 -10.41
C LEU A 131 -8.63 -6.79 -9.83
N ALA A 132 -7.96 -6.93 -8.69
CA ALA A 132 -7.83 -8.19 -7.99
C ALA A 132 -9.20 -8.72 -7.54
N GLU A 133 -10.10 -7.85 -7.09
CA GLU A 133 -11.47 -8.20 -6.74
C GLU A 133 -12.25 -8.71 -7.95
N GLN A 134 -12.22 -7.99 -9.08
CA GLN A 134 -12.86 -8.41 -10.33
C GLN A 134 -12.35 -9.77 -10.80
N PHE A 135 -11.03 -9.97 -10.75
CA PHE A 135 -10.41 -11.25 -11.08
C PHE A 135 -10.86 -12.36 -10.11
N ASN A 136 -10.86 -12.10 -8.81
CA ASN A 136 -11.27 -13.07 -7.79
C ASN A 136 -12.74 -13.47 -7.93
N ILE A 137 -13.61 -12.51 -8.25
CA ILE A 137 -15.04 -12.76 -8.53
C ILE A 137 -15.16 -13.67 -9.76
N ALA A 138 -14.46 -13.36 -10.85
CA ALA A 138 -14.48 -14.18 -12.07
C ALA A 138 -14.02 -15.63 -11.78
N VAL A 139 -12.91 -15.81 -11.06
CA VAL A 139 -12.35 -17.12 -10.69
C VAL A 139 -13.33 -18.00 -9.90
N ILE A 140 -14.17 -17.42 -9.03
CA ILE A 140 -15.11 -18.20 -8.21
C ILE A 140 -16.52 -18.31 -8.80
N SER A 141 -16.85 -17.53 -9.83
CA SER A 141 -18.20 -17.46 -10.37
C SER A 141 -18.47 -18.64 -11.30
N PHE A 142 -19.70 -19.16 -11.26
CA PHE A 142 -20.14 -20.13 -12.26
C PHE A 142 -20.53 -19.40 -13.56
N PRO A 143 -20.16 -19.90 -14.75
CA PRO A 143 -19.51 -21.19 -15.04
C PRO A 143 -17.97 -21.17 -15.04
N GLU A 144 -17.35 -19.99 -14.88
CA GLU A 144 -15.91 -19.77 -15.01
C GLU A 144 -15.05 -20.60 -14.04
N VAL A 145 -15.56 -20.87 -12.82
CA VAL A 145 -14.91 -21.65 -11.77
C VAL A 145 -14.46 -23.06 -12.21
N ILE A 146 -15.16 -23.67 -13.17
CA ILE A 146 -14.80 -25.01 -13.69
C ILE A 146 -13.49 -24.92 -14.47
N VAL A 147 -13.42 -23.95 -15.38
CA VAL A 147 -12.23 -23.69 -16.21
C VAL A 147 -11.10 -23.17 -15.33
N ALA A 148 -11.41 -22.27 -14.39
CA ALA A 148 -10.44 -21.70 -13.46
C ALA A 148 -9.74 -22.79 -12.63
N LYS A 149 -10.50 -23.71 -12.02
CA LYS A 149 -9.92 -24.82 -11.23
C LYS A 149 -9.13 -25.79 -12.09
N PHE A 150 -9.61 -26.11 -13.30
CA PHE A 150 -8.91 -27.04 -14.19
C PHE A 150 -7.59 -26.47 -14.72
N LEU A 151 -7.53 -25.17 -14.99
CA LEU A 151 -6.36 -24.48 -15.55
C LEU A 151 -5.48 -23.78 -14.50
N GLY A 152 -5.78 -23.94 -13.20
CA GLY A 152 -4.96 -23.41 -12.11
C GLY A 152 -5.05 -21.89 -11.91
N PHE A 153 -6.21 -21.28 -12.20
CA PHE A 153 -6.44 -19.88 -11.85
C PHE A 153 -6.82 -19.77 -10.37
N ASP A 154 -5.85 -19.42 -9.54
CA ASP A 154 -6.06 -19.11 -8.14
C ASP A 154 -6.36 -17.63 -7.91
N LYS A 155 -7.02 -17.32 -6.78
CA LYS A 155 -7.28 -15.95 -6.32
C LYS A 155 -5.99 -15.16 -6.09
N ILE A 156 -6.05 -13.86 -6.29
CA ILE A 156 -4.98 -12.90 -5.99
C ILE A 156 -5.30 -12.17 -4.69
N ASP A 157 -4.30 -12.06 -3.81
CA ASP A 157 -4.44 -11.34 -2.54
C ASP A 157 -4.53 -9.82 -2.76
N PHE A 158 -5.32 -9.17 -1.90
CA PHE A 158 -5.37 -7.72 -1.83
C PHE A 158 -4.04 -7.17 -1.28
N ARG A 159 -3.63 -6.03 -1.82
CA ARG A 159 -2.46 -5.30 -1.34
C ARG A 159 -2.93 -4.37 -0.23
N ASP A 160 -2.20 -4.34 0.87
CA ASP A 160 -2.38 -3.31 1.88
C ASP A 160 -1.40 -2.16 1.64
N ASP A 161 -1.78 -0.95 2.01
CA ASP A 161 -0.97 0.28 1.93
C ASP A 161 0.08 0.36 3.06
N GLY A 162 0.10 -0.61 3.97
CA GLY A 162 0.89 -0.62 5.21
C GLY A 162 0.34 0.27 6.33
N ILE A 163 -0.68 1.09 6.04
CA ILE A 163 -1.41 1.94 6.97
C ILE A 163 -2.52 1.12 7.66
N ASN A 164 -3.22 0.26 6.92
CA ASN A 164 -4.29 -0.54 7.51
C ASN A 164 -3.75 -1.65 8.42
N ASP A 165 -2.63 -2.30 8.06
CA ASP A 165 -1.98 -3.29 8.92
C ASP A 165 -1.39 -2.68 10.21
N SER A 166 -0.90 -1.43 10.16
CA SER A 166 -0.42 -0.71 11.36
C SER A 166 -1.56 -0.22 12.24
N ASN A 167 -2.67 0.25 11.68
CA ASN A 167 -3.89 0.58 12.42
C ASN A 167 -4.60 -0.67 12.98
N LYS A 168 -4.59 -1.79 12.25
CA LYS A 168 -5.08 -3.08 12.71
C LYS A 168 -4.24 -3.61 13.87
N LYS A 169 -2.90 -3.62 13.73
CA LYS A 169 -1.97 -3.97 14.82
C LYS A 169 -2.10 -3.03 16.02
N LYS A 170 -2.28 -1.72 15.79
CA LYS A 170 -2.51 -0.73 16.87
C LYS A 170 -3.85 -0.96 17.56
N GLY A 171 -4.92 -1.20 16.81
CA GLY A 171 -6.25 -1.58 17.33
C GLY A 171 -6.20 -2.86 18.16
N GLU A 172 -5.54 -3.91 17.65
CA GLU A 172 -5.34 -5.17 18.36
C GLU A 172 -4.54 -5.00 19.68
N ARG A 173 -3.52 -4.12 19.69
CA ARG A 173 -2.75 -3.80 20.90
C ARG A 173 -3.58 -3.03 21.93
N ILE A 174 -4.39 -2.07 21.49
CA ILE A 174 -5.27 -1.30 22.38
C ILE A 174 -6.35 -2.22 22.99
N SER A 175 -6.93 -3.12 22.20
CA SER A 175 -7.87 -4.12 22.68
C SER A 175 -7.24 -5.08 23.70
N ARG A 176 -6.02 -5.58 23.45
CA ARG A 176 -5.30 -6.43 24.42
C ARG A 176 -4.95 -5.69 25.72
N GLN A 177 -4.55 -4.42 25.62
CA GLN A 177 -4.20 -3.61 26.79
C GLN A 177 -5.42 -3.24 27.64
N GLN A 178 -6.57 -2.97 27.02
CA GLN A 178 -7.83 -2.72 27.74
C GLN A 178 -8.39 -3.99 28.39
N VAL A 179 -8.25 -5.16 27.75
CA VAL A 179 -8.64 -6.45 28.34
C VAL A 179 -7.77 -6.78 29.56
N GLY A 180 -6.44 -6.63 29.46
CA GLY A 180 -5.54 -6.85 30.60
C GLY A 180 -5.81 -5.89 31.77
N SER A 181 -6.12 -4.62 31.50
CA SER A 181 -6.47 -3.65 32.54
C SER A 181 -7.80 -3.97 33.24
N ARG A 182 -8.79 -4.50 32.51
CA ARG A 182 -10.06 -4.96 33.10
C ARG A 182 -9.86 -6.17 34.00
N GLU A 183 -9.06 -7.15 33.58
CA GLU A 183 -8.74 -8.31 34.40
C GLU A 183 -7.95 -7.96 35.68
N GLU A 184 -7.11 -6.93 35.64
CA GLU A 184 -6.41 -6.43 36.83
C GLU A 184 -7.35 -5.71 37.79
N ILE A 185 -8.31 -4.93 37.27
CA ILE A 185 -9.32 -4.25 38.09
C ILE A 185 -10.23 -5.28 38.77
N GLU A 186 -10.69 -6.31 38.05
CA GLU A 186 -11.52 -7.38 38.61
C GLU A 186 -10.78 -8.18 39.68
N ARG A 187 -9.52 -8.54 39.43
CA ARG A 187 -8.67 -9.21 40.45
C ARG A 187 -8.50 -8.36 41.70
N ASN A 188 -8.25 -7.06 41.54
CA ASN A 188 -8.10 -6.15 42.68
C ASN A 188 -9.41 -5.95 43.43
N LEU A 189 -10.54 -5.89 42.73
CA LEU A 189 -11.87 -5.79 43.34
C LEU A 189 -12.20 -7.06 44.15
N ASP A 190 -11.90 -8.24 43.62
CA ASP A 190 -12.08 -9.52 44.32
C ASP A 190 -11.22 -9.61 45.60
N ILE A 191 -9.97 -9.14 45.54
CA ILE A 191 -9.07 -9.09 46.70
C ILE A 191 -9.65 -8.14 47.77
N LEU A 192 -10.17 -6.98 47.36
CA LEU A 192 -10.78 -6.00 48.27
C LEU A 192 -12.08 -6.52 48.90
N LEU A 193 -12.94 -7.19 48.12
CA LEU A 193 -14.17 -7.80 48.63
C LEU A 193 -13.88 -8.91 49.63
N ARG A 194 -12.87 -9.76 49.38
CA ARG A 194 -12.43 -10.80 50.33
C ARG A 194 -11.80 -10.22 51.60
N ARG A 195 -11.17 -9.04 51.52
CA ARG A 195 -10.57 -8.36 52.67
C ARG A 195 -11.62 -7.73 53.60
N ASN A 196 -12.77 -7.35 53.06
CA ASN A 196 -13.87 -6.71 53.81
C ASN A 196 -14.86 -7.71 54.43
N GLN A 197 -14.71 -9.01 54.16
CA GLN A 197 -15.53 -10.10 54.71
C GLN A 197 -14.83 -10.89 55.83
N LYS A 198 -13.69 -10.42 56.33
CA LYS A 198 -13.00 -10.91 57.52
C LYS A 198 -12.95 -9.81 58.57
#